data_AF-A0A662BQU3-F1
#
_entry.id   AF-A0A662BQU3-F1
#
_cell.length_a   1.000
_cell.length_b   1.000
_cell.length_c   1.000
_cell.angle_alpha   90.00
_cell.angle_beta   90.00
_cell.angle_gamma   90.00
#
_symmetry.space_group_name_H-M   'P 1'
#
loop_
_entity.id
_entity.type
_entity.pdbx_description
1 polymer ?
#
loop_
_entity_poly.entity_id
_entity_poly.type
_entity_poly.pdbx_seq_one_letter_code
_entity_poly.pdbx_strand_id
1 'polypeptide(L)'
;MRKLFTLFVIGIFAINACGPTLESSNEDWKNNQKAMTQLKSDYAAFMPLIDQKLEEAKKVWNTSQNISSEEEKLDKMVEANKILSSGSIGDLRNMKSKISGLKNKKESLMKMKVNSYQLEERAQDAFETVKKAINKAEKVIYMGKDDFNIDEAPGKLDRAFIGLTDAYKEVEIIIDLINKENNKITEEKEKKEQQVKEENKKEKKAKADIKCEYCGTLNKAGSSKCTSCGGPFEKK
;
A
#
# COMPACT_ATOMS: atom_id res chain seq x y z
N MET A 1 34.83 -50.32 2.62
CA MET A 1 33.47 -50.19 2.03
C MET A 1 32.56 -49.46 3.00
N ARG A 2 31.71 -48.56 2.47
CA ARG A 2 30.67 -47.71 3.13
C ARG A 2 31.22 -46.53 3.95
N LYS A 3 31.31 -45.31 3.41
CA LYS A 3 30.25 -44.34 3.05
C LYS A 3 29.28 -44.06 4.22
N LEU A 4 29.37 -42.86 4.79
CA LEU A 4 28.20 -42.06 5.14
C LEU A 4 28.57 -40.59 5.12
N PHE A 5 28.08 -39.94 4.06
CA PHE A 5 28.08 -38.53 3.78
C PHE A 5 27.47 -37.77 4.97
N THR A 6 28.28 -36.98 5.66
CA THR A 6 27.78 -35.95 6.58
C THR A 6 27.28 -34.80 5.73
N LEU A 7 25.95 -34.73 5.59
CA LEU A 7 25.20 -33.67 4.93
C LEU A 7 25.53 -32.32 5.60
N PHE A 8 26.37 -31.54 4.94
CA PHE A 8 26.64 -30.14 5.24
C PHE A 8 25.47 -29.31 4.69
N VAL A 9 24.38 -29.22 5.44
CA VAL A 9 23.30 -28.26 5.16
C VAL A 9 23.74 -26.92 5.75
N ILE A 10 24.55 -26.16 4.99
CA ILE A 10 24.77 -24.74 5.27
C ILE A 10 23.45 -24.04 4.98
N GLY A 11 22.85 -23.51 6.05
CA GLY A 11 21.56 -22.82 6.01
C GLY A 11 21.59 -21.58 5.13
N ILE A 12 20.76 -21.59 4.09
CA ILE A 12 20.35 -20.42 3.32
C ILE A 12 19.15 -19.80 4.04
N PHE A 13 19.35 -19.12 5.16
CA PHE A 13 18.29 -18.39 5.87
C PHE A 13 18.86 -17.17 6.63
N ALA A 14 19.19 -16.10 5.90
CA ALA A 14 19.34 -14.72 6.44
C ALA A 14 19.35 -13.64 5.33
N ILE A 15 18.38 -13.65 4.40
CA ILE A 15 18.38 -12.75 3.22
C ILE A 15 17.83 -11.33 3.50
N ASN A 16 17.66 -10.91 4.75
CA ASN A 16 17.09 -9.58 5.07
C ASN A 16 17.96 -8.73 6.01
N ALA A 17 19.22 -9.12 6.23
CA ALA A 17 20.18 -8.37 7.05
C ALA A 17 21.57 -8.26 6.40
N CYS A 18 21.66 -8.39 5.06
CA CYS A 18 22.90 -8.15 4.35
C CYS A 18 23.15 -6.64 4.30
N GLY A 19 24.10 -6.16 5.12
CA GLY A 19 24.65 -4.82 4.97
C GLY A 19 25.31 -4.62 3.60
N PRO A 20 25.64 -3.37 3.23
CA PRO A 20 26.35 -3.10 1.99
C PRO A 20 27.69 -3.85 1.97
N THR A 21 28.09 -4.34 0.80
CA THR A 21 29.42 -4.92 0.56
C THR A 21 30.18 -4.04 -0.42
N LEU A 22 31.49 -4.26 -0.58
CA LEU A 22 32.28 -3.58 -1.60
C LEU A 22 31.73 -3.85 -3.01
N GLU A 23 31.25 -5.07 -3.27
CA GLU A 23 30.64 -5.43 -4.54
C GLU A 23 29.32 -4.70 -4.78
N SER A 24 28.39 -4.75 -3.82
CA SER A 24 27.10 -4.06 -3.96
C SER A 24 27.29 -2.55 -4.08
N SER A 25 28.25 -1.97 -3.34
CA SER A 25 28.55 -0.53 -3.42
C SER A 25 29.12 -0.11 -4.78
N ASN A 26 29.91 -0.97 -5.44
CA ASN A 26 30.37 -0.75 -6.82
C ASN A 26 29.22 -0.83 -7.83
N GLU A 27 28.29 -1.75 -7.63
CA GLU A 27 27.08 -1.85 -8.46
C GLU A 27 26.20 -0.61 -8.29
N ASP A 28 25.92 -0.20 -7.06
CA ASP A 28 25.17 1.00 -6.72
C ASP A 28 25.77 2.25 -7.36
N TRP A 29 27.10 2.38 -7.36
CA TRP A 29 27.79 3.49 -8.01
C TRP A 29 27.54 3.54 -9.51
N LYS A 30 27.64 2.39 -10.21
CA LYS A 30 27.34 2.30 -11.65
C LYS A 30 25.87 2.63 -11.93
N ASN A 31 24.96 2.14 -11.09
CA ASN A 31 23.53 2.41 -11.22
C ASN A 31 23.19 3.88 -10.97
N ASN A 32 23.82 4.51 -9.97
CA ASN A 32 23.69 5.92 -9.67
C ASN A 32 24.19 6.80 -10.83
N GLN A 33 25.33 6.46 -11.45
CA GLN A 33 25.81 7.19 -12.63
C GLN A 33 24.82 7.11 -13.80
N LYS A 34 24.28 5.92 -14.10
CA LYS A 34 23.24 5.75 -15.13
C LYS A 34 21.99 6.58 -14.79
N ALA A 35 21.56 6.54 -13.53
CA ALA A 35 20.43 7.33 -13.06
C ALA A 35 20.68 8.83 -13.24
N MET A 36 21.88 9.35 -12.96
CA MET A 36 22.19 10.78 -13.15
C MET A 36 22.10 11.18 -14.62
N THR A 37 22.56 10.33 -15.55
CA THR A 37 22.40 10.57 -16.99
C THR A 37 20.92 10.65 -17.38
N GLN A 38 20.10 9.72 -16.88
CA GLN A 38 18.66 9.76 -17.12
C GLN A 38 18.00 11.01 -16.54
N LEU A 39 18.35 11.41 -15.31
CA LEU A 39 17.81 12.60 -14.67
C LEU A 39 18.12 13.87 -15.45
N LYS A 40 19.33 14.00 -15.99
CA LYS A 40 19.70 15.15 -16.83
C LYS A 40 18.86 15.22 -18.09
N SER A 41 18.58 14.07 -18.70
CA SER A 41 17.68 13.98 -19.86
C SER A 41 16.24 14.34 -19.50
N ASP A 42 15.76 13.84 -18.36
CA ASP A 42 14.37 14.03 -17.94
C ASP A 42 14.08 15.44 -17.42
N TYR A 43 15.07 16.10 -16.83
CA TYR A 43 14.93 17.34 -16.08
C TYR A 43 16.05 18.33 -16.42
N ALA A 44 16.04 18.84 -17.65
CA ALA A 44 17.12 19.70 -18.17
C ALA A 44 17.41 20.95 -17.31
N ALA A 45 16.40 21.53 -16.65
CA ALA A 45 16.60 22.67 -15.75
C ALA A 45 17.47 22.32 -14.53
N PHE A 46 17.45 21.08 -14.07
CA PHE A 46 18.19 20.60 -12.90
C PHE A 46 19.59 20.08 -13.22
N MET A 47 20.03 20.14 -14.48
CA MET A 47 21.37 19.70 -14.87
C MET A 47 22.49 20.27 -13.99
N PRO A 48 22.54 21.59 -13.67
CA PRO A 48 23.59 22.15 -12.83
C PRO A 48 23.64 21.53 -11.43
N LEU A 49 22.49 21.31 -10.80
CA LEU A 49 22.40 20.65 -9.49
C LEU A 49 22.86 19.19 -9.56
N ILE A 50 22.46 18.47 -10.62
CA ILE A 50 22.84 17.07 -10.82
C ILE A 50 24.36 16.96 -11.05
N ASP A 51 24.94 17.85 -11.86
CA ASP A 51 26.39 17.92 -12.10
C ASP A 51 27.16 18.20 -10.81
N GLN A 52 26.71 19.18 -10.04
CA GLN A 52 27.31 19.51 -8.74
C GLN A 52 27.33 18.28 -7.81
N LYS A 53 26.18 17.62 -7.64
CA LYS A 53 26.07 16.45 -6.74
C LYS A 53 26.87 15.25 -7.24
N LEU A 54 26.92 15.05 -8.56
CA LEU A 54 27.77 14.02 -9.16
C LEU A 54 29.26 14.27 -8.90
N GLU A 55 29.70 15.52 -8.99
CA GLU A 55 31.09 15.88 -8.72
C GLU A 55 31.45 15.75 -7.23
N GLU A 56 30.57 16.19 -6.34
CA GLU A 56 30.69 15.97 -4.88
C GLU A 56 30.84 14.47 -4.57
N ALA A 57 29.97 13.63 -5.13
CA ALA A 57 30.02 12.18 -4.93
C ALA A 57 31.29 11.54 -5.52
N LYS A 58 31.75 11.99 -6.69
CA LYS A 58 33.00 11.50 -7.31
C LYS A 58 34.22 11.78 -6.45
N LYS A 59 34.29 12.94 -5.78
CA LYS A 59 35.39 13.26 -4.87
C LYS A 59 35.45 12.26 -3.71
N VAL A 60 34.31 12.01 -3.07
CA VAL A 60 34.20 11.03 -1.96
C VAL A 60 34.53 9.61 -2.46
N TRP A 61 34.03 9.24 -3.63
CA TRP A 61 34.32 7.95 -4.27
C TRP A 61 35.82 7.77 -4.57
N ASN A 62 36.48 8.79 -5.12
CA ASN A 62 37.91 8.72 -5.42
C ASN A 62 38.75 8.64 -4.15
N THR A 63 38.34 9.30 -3.06
CA THR A 63 38.97 9.12 -1.76
C THR A 63 38.92 7.66 -1.30
N SER A 64 37.78 6.99 -1.46
CA SER A 64 37.65 5.57 -1.05
C SER A 64 38.61 4.64 -1.79
N GLN A 65 38.97 4.96 -3.04
CA GLN A 65 39.90 4.13 -3.81
C GLN A 65 41.33 4.14 -3.25
N ASN A 66 41.68 5.15 -2.45
CA ASN A 66 43.00 5.28 -1.85
C ASN A 66 43.07 4.78 -0.39
N ILE A 67 41.96 4.25 0.15
CA ILE A 67 41.89 3.71 1.50
C ILE A 67 42.26 2.22 1.49
N SER A 68 43.20 1.82 2.35
CA SER A 68 43.65 0.42 2.46
C SER A 68 42.72 -0.46 3.29
N SER A 69 42.06 0.09 4.32
CA SER A 69 41.09 -0.63 5.14
C SER A 69 39.81 -0.89 4.35
N GLU A 70 39.35 -2.15 4.28
CA GLU A 70 38.14 -2.50 3.54
C GLU A 70 36.87 -1.87 4.14
N GLU A 71 36.79 -1.79 5.47
CA GLU A 71 35.65 -1.22 6.18
C GLU A 71 35.55 0.29 5.94
N GLU A 72 36.65 1.03 6.14
CA GLU A 72 36.68 2.48 5.89
C GLU A 72 36.44 2.81 4.41
N LYS A 73 36.95 1.95 3.50
CA LYS A 73 36.70 2.07 2.07
C LYS A 73 35.22 1.88 1.75
N LEU A 74 34.59 0.86 2.33
CA LEU A 74 33.17 0.59 2.18
C LEU A 74 32.34 1.79 2.66
N ASP A 75 32.64 2.33 3.84
CA ASP A 75 31.93 3.49 4.40
C ASP A 75 31.97 4.69 3.46
N LYS A 76 33.15 4.99 2.87
CA LYS A 76 33.27 6.08 1.89
C LYS A 76 32.54 5.80 0.58
N MET A 77 32.50 4.55 0.12
CA MET A 77 31.71 4.18 -1.06
C MET A 77 30.21 4.35 -0.78
N VAL A 78 29.73 3.95 0.40
CA VAL A 78 28.34 4.14 0.83
C VAL A 78 28.01 5.63 0.95
N GLU A 79 28.90 6.43 1.53
CA GLU A 79 28.76 7.89 1.63
C GLU A 79 28.60 8.53 0.23
N ALA A 80 29.47 8.18 -0.72
CA ALA A 80 29.40 8.67 -2.09
C ALA A 80 28.06 8.27 -2.77
N ASN A 81 27.63 7.02 -2.60
CA ASN A 81 26.35 6.55 -3.13
C ASN A 81 25.16 7.28 -2.51
N LYS A 82 25.20 7.57 -1.22
CA LYS A 82 24.15 8.30 -0.50
C LYS A 82 23.95 9.71 -1.05
N ILE A 83 25.01 10.41 -1.48
CA ILE A 83 24.92 11.73 -2.11
C ILE A 83 24.03 11.68 -3.37
N LEU A 84 24.03 10.57 -4.11
CA LEU A 84 23.30 10.41 -5.38
C LEU A 84 21.96 9.67 -5.26
N SER A 85 21.64 9.14 -4.08
CA SER A 85 20.41 8.39 -3.84
C SER A 85 19.46 9.04 -2.83
N SER A 86 19.92 10.05 -2.08
CA SER A 86 19.14 10.71 -1.03
C SER A 86 19.01 12.22 -1.25
N GLY A 87 18.28 12.90 -0.34
CA GLY A 87 18.01 14.33 -0.41
C GLY A 87 17.34 14.73 -1.72
N SER A 88 17.67 15.91 -2.23
CA SER A 88 17.05 16.46 -3.44
C SER A 88 17.23 15.60 -4.69
N ILE A 89 18.34 14.86 -4.81
CA ILE A 89 18.55 13.92 -5.93
C ILE A 89 17.63 12.71 -5.77
N GLY A 90 17.53 12.16 -4.56
CA GLY A 90 16.57 11.10 -4.25
C GLY A 90 15.13 11.53 -4.54
N ASP A 91 14.74 12.73 -4.12
CA ASP A 91 13.41 13.29 -4.37
C ASP A 91 13.13 13.43 -5.87
N LEU A 92 14.09 13.96 -6.63
CA LEU A 92 13.96 14.11 -8.08
C LEU A 92 13.80 12.77 -8.80
N ARG A 93 14.54 11.73 -8.37
CA ARG A 93 14.41 10.35 -8.89
C ARG A 93 13.04 9.77 -8.65
N ASN A 94 12.47 10.03 -7.48
CA ASN A 94 11.21 9.44 -7.05
C ASN A 94 9.99 10.31 -7.39
N MET A 95 10.17 11.52 -7.91
CA MET A 95 9.06 12.46 -8.15
C MET A 95 8.04 11.90 -9.15
N LYS A 96 8.47 11.43 -10.32
CA LYS A 96 7.59 10.86 -11.36
C LYS A 96 6.80 9.65 -10.86
N SER A 97 7.45 8.72 -10.19
CA SER A 97 6.79 7.52 -9.65
C SER A 97 5.78 7.89 -8.56
N LYS A 98 6.10 8.86 -7.69
CA LYS A 98 5.18 9.34 -6.65
C LYS A 98 3.96 10.06 -7.25
N ILE A 99 4.15 10.91 -8.26
CA ILE A 99 3.05 11.55 -9.01
C ILE A 99 2.14 10.48 -9.65
N SER A 100 2.73 9.49 -10.33
CA SER A 100 1.97 8.40 -10.96
C SER A 100 1.20 7.57 -9.93
N GLY A 101 1.85 7.20 -8.81
CA GLY A 101 1.22 6.46 -7.72
C GLY A 101 0.04 7.22 -7.10
N LEU A 102 0.16 8.55 -6.94
CA LEU A 102 -0.95 9.40 -6.50
C LEU A 102 -2.09 9.45 -7.51
N LYS A 103 -1.80 9.57 -8.81
CA LYS A 103 -2.83 9.54 -9.86
C LYS A 103 -3.61 8.21 -9.83
N ASN A 104 -2.91 7.10 -9.70
CA ASN A 104 -3.52 5.77 -9.59
C ASN A 104 -4.37 5.62 -8.32
N LYS A 105 -3.88 6.08 -7.17
CA LYS A 105 -4.66 6.03 -5.92
C LYS A 105 -5.90 6.91 -5.98
N LYS A 106 -5.80 8.11 -6.55
CA LYS A 106 -6.94 8.99 -6.80
C LYS A 106 -8.00 8.28 -7.64
N GLU A 107 -7.59 7.65 -8.74
CA GLU A 107 -8.51 6.89 -9.60
C GLU A 107 -9.15 5.72 -8.86
N SER A 108 -8.39 4.97 -8.07
CA SER A 108 -8.92 3.89 -7.22
C SER A 108 -9.96 4.42 -6.24
N LEU A 109 -9.66 5.52 -5.54
CA LEU A 109 -10.58 6.14 -4.59
C LEU A 109 -11.88 6.61 -5.27
N MET A 110 -11.81 7.17 -6.49
CA MET A 110 -13.01 7.56 -7.26
C MET A 110 -13.93 6.38 -7.63
N LYS A 111 -13.38 5.17 -7.74
CA LYS A 111 -14.15 3.96 -8.08
C LYS A 111 -14.75 3.28 -6.84
N MET A 112 -14.36 3.70 -5.64
CA MET A 112 -14.85 3.09 -4.42
C MET A 112 -16.31 3.49 -4.16
N LYS A 113 -17.11 2.53 -3.72
CA LYS A 113 -18.44 2.82 -3.19
C LYS A 113 -18.29 3.45 -1.81
N VAL A 114 -18.70 4.70 -1.67
CA VAL A 114 -18.74 5.43 -0.40
C VAL A 114 -20.18 5.40 0.11
N ASN A 115 -20.40 4.94 1.35
CA ASN A 115 -21.74 4.76 1.90
C ASN A 115 -22.14 5.84 2.91
N SER A 116 -21.22 6.75 3.28
CA SER A 116 -21.50 7.87 4.17
C SER A 116 -21.10 9.21 3.55
N TYR A 117 -21.95 10.22 3.77
CA TYR A 117 -21.72 11.59 3.33
C TYR A 117 -20.40 12.16 3.87
N GLN A 118 -20.07 11.87 5.13
CA GLN A 118 -18.83 12.34 5.76
C GLN A 118 -17.57 11.78 5.07
N LEU A 119 -17.57 10.50 4.66
CA LEU A 119 -16.45 9.94 3.91
C LEU A 119 -16.41 10.44 2.46
N GLU A 120 -17.56 10.79 1.89
CA GLU A 120 -17.64 11.39 0.56
C GLU A 120 -16.99 12.78 0.54
N GLU A 121 -17.36 13.64 1.50
CA GLU A 121 -16.76 14.97 1.68
C GLU A 121 -15.24 14.86 1.88
N ARG A 122 -14.79 13.96 2.79
CA ARG A 122 -13.36 13.74 3.01
C ARG A 122 -12.63 13.23 1.76
N ALA A 123 -13.27 12.38 0.96
CA ALA A 123 -12.68 11.92 -0.30
C ALA A 123 -12.52 13.07 -1.30
N GLN A 124 -13.49 13.98 -1.38
CA GLN A 124 -13.40 15.18 -2.21
C GLN A 124 -12.27 16.12 -1.76
N ASP A 125 -12.13 16.35 -0.46
CA ASP A 125 -11.01 17.13 0.10
C ASP A 125 -9.66 16.52 -0.26
N ALA A 126 -9.54 15.18 -0.13
CA ALA A 126 -8.33 14.46 -0.55
C ALA A 126 -8.03 14.66 -2.03
N PHE A 127 -9.04 14.69 -2.91
CA PHE A 127 -8.82 14.92 -4.34
C PHE A 127 -8.24 16.31 -4.62
N GLU A 128 -8.68 17.33 -3.89
CA GLU A 128 -8.12 18.67 -4.00
C GLU A 128 -6.70 18.74 -3.42
N THR A 129 -6.41 18.07 -2.31
CA THR A 129 -5.05 17.96 -1.78
C THR A 129 -4.11 17.28 -2.78
N VAL A 130 -4.52 16.14 -3.36
CA VAL A 130 -3.75 15.43 -4.39
C VAL A 130 -3.50 16.32 -5.60
N LYS A 131 -4.52 17.02 -6.10
CA LYS A 131 -4.40 17.92 -7.24
C LYS A 131 -3.41 19.04 -6.96
N LYS A 132 -3.49 19.68 -5.79
CA LYS A 132 -2.55 20.73 -5.37
C LYS A 132 -1.12 20.19 -5.26
N ALA A 133 -0.94 19.02 -4.65
CA ALA A 133 0.37 18.40 -4.49
C ALA A 133 1.01 18.03 -5.84
N ILE A 134 0.25 17.40 -6.74
CA ILE A 134 0.70 17.06 -8.10
C ILE A 134 1.06 18.34 -8.87
N ASN A 135 0.18 19.34 -8.89
CA ASN A 135 0.44 20.58 -9.62
C ASN A 135 1.69 21.30 -9.09
N LYS A 136 1.89 21.33 -7.78
CA LYS A 136 3.09 21.90 -7.16
C LYS A 136 4.35 21.14 -7.57
N ALA A 137 4.31 19.80 -7.57
CA ALA A 137 5.43 18.97 -7.96
C ALA A 137 5.75 19.11 -9.46
N GLU A 138 4.73 19.07 -10.32
CA GLU A 138 4.87 19.28 -11.77
C GLU A 138 5.45 20.67 -12.07
N LYS A 139 5.00 21.73 -11.38
CA LYS A 139 5.59 23.08 -11.51
C LYS A 139 7.07 23.10 -11.14
N VAL A 140 7.50 22.33 -10.15
CA VAL A 140 8.91 22.25 -9.75
C VAL A 140 9.73 21.48 -10.78
N ILE A 141 9.30 20.29 -11.21
CA ILE A 141 10.11 19.47 -12.12
C ILE A 141 10.11 19.94 -13.58
N TYR A 142 9.10 20.73 -13.97
CA TYR A 142 8.99 21.36 -15.29
C TYR A 142 9.26 22.86 -15.27
N MET A 143 9.94 23.38 -14.23
CA MET A 143 10.34 24.78 -14.20
C MET A 143 11.25 25.12 -15.39
N GLY A 144 11.08 26.33 -15.95
CA GLY A 144 11.95 26.83 -17.00
C GLY A 144 13.38 27.04 -16.51
N LYS A 145 14.35 27.09 -17.44
CA LYS A 145 15.74 27.38 -17.09
C LYS A 145 15.90 28.76 -16.42
N ASP A 146 15.09 29.73 -16.82
CA ASP A 146 15.15 31.10 -16.28
C ASP A 146 14.62 31.20 -14.84
N ASP A 147 13.77 30.26 -14.41
CA ASP A 147 13.23 30.18 -13.05
C ASP A 147 14.12 29.34 -12.11
N PHE A 148 15.16 28.70 -12.66
CA PHE A 148 16.03 27.80 -11.92
C PHE A 148 17.10 28.57 -11.15
N ASN A 149 17.11 28.38 -9.84
CA ASN A 149 18.18 28.81 -8.95
C ASN A 149 18.73 27.57 -8.23
N ILE A 150 20.02 27.29 -8.42
CA ILE A 150 20.68 26.09 -7.88
C ILE A 150 20.63 26.05 -6.35
N ASP A 151 20.69 27.21 -5.68
CA ASP A 151 20.70 27.30 -4.22
C ASP A 151 19.31 27.04 -3.63
N GLU A 152 18.24 27.36 -4.36
CA GLU A 152 16.85 27.15 -3.93
C GLU A 152 16.28 25.80 -4.37
N ALA A 153 16.84 25.22 -5.43
CA ALA A 153 16.31 24.01 -6.07
C ALA A 153 16.17 22.82 -5.09
N PRO A 154 17.14 22.52 -4.21
CA PRO A 154 16.98 21.44 -3.22
C PRO A 154 15.76 21.63 -2.33
N GLY A 155 15.57 22.83 -1.79
CA GLY A 155 14.43 23.12 -0.90
C GLY A 155 13.08 23.12 -1.63
N LYS A 156 13.05 23.50 -2.92
CA LYS A 156 11.84 23.40 -3.74
C LYS A 156 11.46 21.95 -4.02
N LEU A 157 12.44 21.10 -4.33
CA LEU A 157 12.24 19.66 -4.55
C LEU A 157 11.74 18.96 -3.28
N ASP A 158 12.41 19.16 -2.15
CA ASP A 158 12.04 18.58 -0.86
C ASP A 158 10.60 18.94 -0.48
N ARG A 159 10.25 20.23 -0.49
CA ARG A 159 8.88 20.68 -0.18
C ARG A 159 7.80 20.17 -1.14
N ALA A 160 8.16 19.91 -2.40
CA ALA A 160 7.24 19.30 -3.36
C ALA A 160 7.06 17.80 -3.06
N PHE A 161 8.16 17.10 -2.79
CA PHE A 161 8.16 15.67 -2.50
C PHE A 161 7.47 15.34 -1.17
N ILE A 162 7.67 16.15 -0.12
CA ILE A 162 6.92 16.08 1.13
C ILE A 162 5.42 16.24 0.87
N GLY A 163 5.02 17.25 0.09
CA GLY A 163 3.62 17.47 -0.27
C GLY A 163 2.98 16.28 -0.99
N LEU A 164 3.70 15.62 -1.91
CA LEU A 164 3.22 14.38 -2.52
C LEU A 164 3.14 13.23 -1.51
N THR A 165 4.09 13.14 -0.58
CA THR A 165 4.10 12.09 0.44
C THR A 165 2.94 12.24 1.42
N ASP A 166 2.63 13.46 1.85
CA ASP A 166 1.52 13.73 2.76
C ASP A 166 0.18 13.48 2.07
N ALA A 167 0.00 13.96 0.83
CA ALA A 167 -1.18 13.67 0.03
C ALA A 167 -1.39 12.16 -0.17
N TYR A 168 -0.30 11.40 -0.33
CA TYR A 168 -0.36 9.94 -0.51
C TYR A 168 -0.87 9.25 0.76
N LYS A 169 -0.34 9.63 1.93
CA LYS A 169 -0.79 9.11 3.23
C LYS A 169 -2.25 9.46 3.50
N GLU A 170 -2.67 10.68 3.19
CA GLU A 170 -4.05 11.12 3.39
C GLU A 170 -5.04 10.27 2.57
N VAL A 171 -4.73 10.03 1.30
CA VAL A 171 -5.55 9.16 0.44
C VAL A 171 -5.58 7.72 0.97
N GLU A 172 -4.46 7.19 1.45
CA GLU A 172 -4.42 5.86 2.07
C GLU A 172 -5.35 5.75 3.27
N ILE A 173 -5.30 6.73 4.18
CA ILE A 173 -6.17 6.77 5.35
C ILE A 173 -7.64 6.77 4.94
N ILE A 174 -8.01 7.54 3.90
CA ILE A 174 -9.41 7.62 3.45
C ILE A 174 -9.85 6.31 2.78
N ILE A 175 -9.01 5.71 1.95
CA ILE A 175 -9.27 4.37 1.36
C ILE A 175 -9.52 3.34 2.48
N ASP A 176 -8.69 3.33 3.51
CA ASP A 176 -8.83 2.41 4.64
C ASP A 176 -10.12 2.63 5.42
N LEU A 177 -10.52 3.89 5.63
CA LEU A 177 -11.79 4.23 6.28
C LEU A 177 -13.00 3.77 5.46
N ILE A 178 -13.00 3.98 4.15
CA ILE A 178 -14.07 3.53 3.25
C ILE A 178 -14.15 2.00 3.25
N ASN A 179 -13.02 1.31 3.14
CA ASN A 179 -12.97 -0.16 3.21
C ASN A 179 -13.53 -0.67 4.53
N LYS A 180 -13.15 -0.06 5.65
CA LYS A 180 -13.65 -0.41 6.98
C LYS A 180 -15.16 -0.21 7.09
N GLU A 181 -15.71 0.87 6.55
CA GLU A 181 -17.16 1.10 6.52
C GLU A 181 -17.88 0.07 5.65
N ASN A 182 -17.37 -0.20 4.45
CA ASN A 182 -17.94 -1.16 3.52
C ASN A 182 -17.98 -2.57 4.10
N ASN A 183 -16.93 -2.98 4.81
CA ASN A 183 -16.88 -4.26 5.50
C ASN A 183 -17.94 -4.35 6.61
N LYS A 184 -18.08 -3.30 7.44
CA LYS A 184 -19.13 -3.26 8.48
C LYS A 184 -20.54 -3.39 7.88
N ILE A 185 -20.82 -2.65 6.80
CA ILE A 185 -22.13 -2.74 6.11
C ILE A 185 -22.37 -4.15 5.57
N THR A 186 -21.33 -4.79 5.06
CA THR A 186 -21.41 -6.17 4.53
C THR A 186 -21.72 -7.15 5.66
N GLU A 187 -20.98 -7.08 6.77
CA GLU A 187 -21.22 -7.91 7.95
C GLU A 187 -22.62 -7.71 8.55
N GLU A 188 -23.13 -6.48 8.59
CA GLU A 188 -24.48 -6.19 9.07
C GLU A 188 -25.56 -6.76 8.15
N LYS A 189 -25.37 -6.71 6.83
CA LYS A 189 -26.29 -7.32 5.87
C LYS A 189 -26.32 -8.84 6.03
N GLU A 190 -25.16 -9.47 6.13
CA GLU A 190 -25.05 -10.91 6.34
C GLU A 190 -25.74 -11.35 7.64
N LYS A 191 -25.54 -10.59 8.74
CA LYS A 191 -26.24 -10.83 10.02
C LYS A 191 -27.75 -10.72 9.89
N LYS A 192 -28.26 -9.68 9.22
CA LYS A 192 -29.71 -9.50 8.98
C LYS A 192 -30.28 -10.63 8.12
N GLU A 193 -29.58 -11.03 7.06
CA GLU A 193 -30.01 -12.16 6.23
C GLU A 193 -30.05 -13.49 7.00
N GLN A 194 -29.07 -13.73 7.88
CA GLN A 194 -29.06 -14.91 8.75
C GLN A 194 -30.23 -14.88 9.73
N GLN A 195 -30.51 -13.74 10.37
CA GLN A 195 -31.66 -13.58 11.27
C GLN A 195 -32.99 -13.88 10.54
N VAL A 196 -33.19 -13.31 9.35
CA VAL A 196 -34.40 -13.58 8.53
C VAL A 196 -34.49 -15.06 8.15
N LYS A 197 -33.37 -15.73 7.83
CA LYS A 197 -33.36 -17.18 7.55
C LYS A 197 -33.73 -18.01 8.79
N GLU A 198 -33.29 -17.60 9.98
CA GLU A 198 -33.61 -18.28 11.23
C GLU A 198 -35.07 -18.07 11.65
N GLU A 199 -35.60 -16.85 11.52
CA GLU A 199 -37.01 -16.54 11.78
C GLU A 199 -37.93 -17.33 10.85
N ASN A 200 -37.65 -17.33 9.54
CA ASN A 200 -38.39 -18.14 8.57
C ASN A 200 -38.33 -19.64 8.88
N LYS A 201 -37.20 -20.16 9.40
CA LYS A 201 -37.09 -21.55 9.86
C LYS A 201 -37.95 -21.80 11.10
N LYS A 202 -38.03 -20.84 12.03
CA LYS A 202 -38.90 -20.93 13.22
C LYS A 202 -40.38 -20.90 12.81
N GLU A 203 -40.80 -20.01 11.92
CA GLU A 203 -42.17 -19.94 11.40
C GLU A 203 -42.57 -21.22 10.65
N LYS A 204 -41.68 -21.77 9.80
CA LYS A 204 -41.94 -23.06 9.13
C LYS A 204 -42.06 -24.24 10.09
N LYS A 205 -41.32 -24.23 11.21
CA LYS A 205 -41.48 -25.21 12.30
C LYS A 205 -42.76 -24.98 13.11
N ALA A 206 -43.27 -23.75 13.13
CA ALA A 206 -44.54 -23.36 13.75
C ALA A 206 -45.75 -23.49 12.80
N LYS A 207 -45.65 -24.26 11.69
CA LYS A 207 -46.84 -24.82 11.05
C LYS A 207 -47.60 -25.58 12.13
N ALA A 208 -48.77 -25.04 12.48
CA ALA A 208 -49.39 -25.16 13.79
C ALA A 208 -49.51 -26.60 14.29
N ASP A 209 -49.12 -26.82 15.55
CA ASP A 209 -49.47 -28.07 16.22
C ASP A 209 -51.00 -28.26 16.13
N ILE A 210 -51.42 -29.40 15.59
CA ILE A 210 -52.82 -29.80 15.48
C ILE A 210 -53.28 -30.37 16.82
N LYS A 211 -54.34 -29.78 17.38
CA LYS A 211 -54.96 -30.28 18.60
C LYS A 211 -55.79 -31.53 18.28
N CYS A 212 -55.56 -32.62 18.99
CA CYS A 212 -56.35 -33.84 18.85
C CYS A 212 -57.77 -33.61 19.38
N GLU A 213 -58.78 -33.86 18.54
CA GLU A 213 -60.19 -33.70 18.93
C GLU A 213 -60.65 -34.74 19.98
N TYR A 214 -59.99 -35.90 20.02
CA TYR A 214 -60.33 -36.98 20.96
C TYR A 214 -59.80 -36.75 22.38
N CYS A 215 -58.57 -36.24 22.53
CA CYS A 215 -57.91 -36.12 23.84
C CYS A 215 -57.33 -34.74 24.15
N GLY A 216 -57.39 -33.79 23.22
CA GLY A 216 -56.90 -32.43 23.40
C GLY A 216 -55.38 -32.26 23.29
N THR A 217 -54.59 -33.32 23.12
CA THR A 217 -53.13 -33.25 22.98
C THR A 217 -52.72 -32.48 21.72
N LEU A 218 -51.74 -31.58 21.82
CA LEU A 218 -51.13 -30.90 20.68
C LEU A 218 -50.11 -31.81 19.98
N ASN A 219 -50.23 -31.96 18.67
CA ASN A 219 -49.38 -32.83 17.85
C ASN A 219 -48.77 -32.02 16.71
N LYS A 220 -47.59 -32.39 16.21
CA LYS A 220 -46.96 -31.66 15.10
C LYS A 220 -47.84 -31.65 13.86
N ALA A 221 -47.90 -30.52 13.14
CA ALA A 221 -48.56 -30.44 11.85
C ALA A 221 -48.09 -31.58 10.91
N GLY A 222 -49.03 -32.32 10.32
CA GLY A 222 -48.75 -33.42 9.41
C GLY A 222 -48.66 -34.81 10.06
N SER A 223 -48.84 -34.93 11.38
CA SER A 223 -49.02 -36.25 12.03
C SER A 223 -50.29 -36.94 11.52
N SER A 224 -50.21 -38.23 11.20
CA SER A 224 -51.36 -39.05 10.78
C SER A 224 -52.17 -39.63 11.94
N LYS A 225 -51.59 -39.65 13.15
CA LYS A 225 -52.22 -40.12 14.40
C LYS A 225 -51.76 -39.27 15.59
N CYS A 226 -52.57 -39.21 16.62
CA CYS A 226 -52.23 -38.57 17.89
C CYS A 226 -51.18 -39.39 18.65
N THR A 227 -50.15 -38.72 19.14
CA THR A 227 -49.05 -39.34 19.91
C THR A 227 -49.47 -39.84 21.29
N SER A 228 -50.55 -39.29 21.86
CA SER A 228 -51.04 -39.68 23.19
C SER A 228 -52.09 -40.78 23.13
N CYS A 229 -53.17 -40.60 22.35
CA CYS A 229 -54.28 -41.55 22.32
C CYS A 229 -54.30 -42.46 21.09
N GLY A 230 -53.41 -42.28 20.11
CA GLY A 230 -53.39 -43.05 18.86
C GLY A 230 -54.51 -42.73 17.87
N GLY A 231 -55.44 -41.82 18.22
CA GLY A 231 -56.57 -41.43 17.37
C GLY A 231 -56.12 -40.82 16.04
N PRO A 232 -56.79 -41.11 14.92
CA PRO A 232 -56.39 -40.60 13.61
C PRO A 232 -56.65 -39.10 13.49
N PHE A 233 -55.86 -38.41 12.67
CA PHE A 233 -56.20 -37.06 12.19
C PHE A 233 -56.85 -37.18 10.81
N GLU A 234 -58.04 -36.61 10.63
CA GLU A 234 -58.69 -36.57 9.31
C GLU A 234 -57.82 -35.80 8.32
N LYS A 235 -57.51 -36.43 7.18
CA LYS A 235 -56.88 -35.75 6.05
C LYS A 235 -57.94 -34.87 5.40
N LYS A 236 -57.95 -33.58 5.74
CA LYS A 236 -58.62 -32.57 4.91
C LYS A 236 -57.80 -32.27 3.66
#